data_AF-A0AAU7CWW1-F1
#
_entry.id   AF-A0AAU7CWW1-F1
#
_cell.length_a   1.000
_cell.length_b   1.000
_cell.length_c   1.000
_cell.angle_alpha   90.00
_cell.angle_beta   90.00
_cell.angle_gamma   90.00
#
_symmetry.space_group_name_H-M   'P 1'
#
loop_
_entity.id
_entity.type
_entity.pdbx_description
1 polymer ?
#
loop_
_entity_poly.entity_id
_entity_poly.type
_entity_poly.pdbx_seq_one_letter_code
_entity_poly.pdbx_strand_id
1 'polypeptide(L)'
;MPVPVRTYAISRTRQLLRLMLLVLLASVQMPAWATGPSLRIPLDSLGFQPQSTQFLLAGSSMLTVNYVDNQHLLFTFGVHRLMQRIANDPPDDEDRMVEAVLIELPSGRVLARTDWRLHDSGQYLWGLGHGRFLLRVHDTLTTFAPMANLASGQPFAQRGFLTTDRRIGAVLLSPESDLMIVETAERMPPVPAPRPPLFGPAPKPAPDPVGRPGDPDPVALSFYRLAMPGRGDVVQATLAGVAHSSHFGDVAAIGAGHIGVVDEGRQEWAFDFRPFHGKAKELAPFGSTCDPTPRFVSSSEFVAFGCHGGQTPMVLGGFNMRGEQMWEQNLFGDYVGTSMTFAPESGRFALGRVLGEAATVDLAIIPEQAYTAQNVVVYQTESGKQLLHVDCSPIARAGQNFALAPDGMSLAVIRDGAIAIYNLPPLSKKDQIELKEARALVPEENIQPIDFAEPTSPSATTASSSADEPAGSKAAPATSANVPKTTSISSAAPAPVASQPAPNAAVSGDAAPEQPRKPPTLYTLPGDKGNDQGNTAERETK
;
A
#
# COMPACT_ATOMS: atom_id res chain seq x y z
N MET A 1 -22.73 -69.28 -54.41
CA MET A 1 -21.70 -69.03 -53.37
C MET A 1 -22.09 -67.76 -52.63
N PRO A 2 -22.21 -67.75 -51.29
CA PRO A 2 -22.79 -66.63 -50.56
C PRO A 2 -21.75 -65.55 -50.25
N VAL A 3 -22.20 -64.29 -50.30
CA VAL A 3 -21.46 -63.08 -49.89
C VAL A 3 -21.83 -62.76 -48.43
N PRO A 4 -20.88 -62.36 -47.55
CA PRO A 4 -21.18 -62.13 -46.14
C PRO A 4 -21.85 -60.78 -45.88
N VAL A 5 -22.76 -60.80 -44.92
CA VAL A 5 -23.55 -59.68 -44.39
C VAL A 5 -22.68 -58.77 -43.51
N ARG A 6 -22.72 -57.45 -43.76
CA ARG A 6 -22.10 -56.42 -42.90
C ARG A 6 -22.98 -56.11 -41.68
N THR A 7 -22.39 -56.21 -40.50
CA THR A 7 -22.92 -55.82 -39.19
C THR A 7 -22.87 -54.30 -39.00
N TYR A 8 -24.02 -53.67 -38.74
CA TYR A 8 -24.16 -52.29 -38.30
C TYR A 8 -24.33 -52.26 -36.76
N ALA A 9 -23.28 -51.94 -36.00
CA ALA A 9 -23.42 -51.76 -34.55
C ALA A 9 -22.28 -50.94 -33.91
N ILE A 10 -21.92 -49.75 -34.42
CA ILE A 10 -20.91 -48.89 -33.74
C ILE A 10 -21.27 -47.39 -33.65
N SER A 11 -22.38 -46.89 -34.22
CA SER A 11 -22.56 -45.42 -34.31
C SER A 11 -23.14 -44.70 -33.08
N ARG A 12 -23.71 -45.41 -32.07
CA ARG A 12 -24.42 -44.74 -30.96
C ARG A 12 -23.55 -44.35 -29.76
N THR A 13 -22.41 -45.02 -29.51
CA THR A 13 -21.57 -44.74 -28.34
C THR A 13 -20.70 -43.49 -28.48
N ARG A 14 -20.39 -43.06 -29.71
CA ARG A 14 -19.60 -41.83 -29.96
C ARG A 14 -20.40 -40.53 -29.80
N GLN A 15 -21.72 -40.56 -29.89
CA GLN A 15 -22.56 -39.36 -29.70
C GLN A 15 -22.75 -39.02 -28.21
N LEU A 16 -22.89 -40.03 -27.34
CA LEU A 16 -23.03 -39.82 -25.90
C LEU A 16 -21.74 -39.26 -25.26
N LEU A 17 -20.56 -39.71 -25.72
CA LEU A 17 -19.29 -39.19 -25.22
C LEU A 17 -19.03 -37.73 -25.61
N ARG A 18 -19.51 -37.30 -26.79
CA ARG A 18 -19.41 -35.90 -27.24
C ARG A 18 -20.36 -34.97 -26.49
N LEU A 19 -21.55 -35.45 -26.07
CA LEU A 19 -22.47 -34.65 -25.27
C LEU A 19 -21.97 -34.45 -23.84
N MET A 20 -21.35 -35.47 -23.21
CA MET A 20 -20.77 -35.32 -21.88
C MET A 20 -19.57 -34.37 -21.85
N LEU A 21 -18.74 -34.36 -22.90
CA LEU A 21 -17.62 -33.42 -22.99
C LEU A 21 -18.09 -31.96 -23.16
N LEU A 22 -19.24 -31.74 -23.82
CA LEU A 22 -19.82 -30.41 -24.01
C LEU A 22 -20.49 -29.87 -22.74
N VAL A 23 -21.01 -30.73 -21.86
CA VAL A 23 -21.58 -30.32 -20.57
C VAL A 23 -20.47 -30.01 -19.55
N LEU A 24 -19.34 -30.72 -19.59
CA LEU A 24 -18.18 -30.43 -18.73
C LEU A 24 -17.45 -29.13 -19.10
N LEU A 25 -17.44 -28.74 -20.37
CA LEU A 25 -16.85 -27.48 -20.85
C LEU A 25 -17.75 -26.24 -20.65
N ALA A 26 -19.02 -26.42 -20.29
CA ALA A 26 -19.95 -25.31 -20.05
C ALA A 26 -19.88 -24.74 -18.61
N SER A 27 -19.04 -25.30 -17.75
CA SER A 27 -18.82 -24.84 -16.37
C SER A 27 -17.75 -23.75 -16.25
N VAL A 28 -17.52 -22.98 -17.32
CA VAL A 28 -16.72 -21.75 -17.20
C VAL A 28 -17.62 -20.75 -16.49
N GLN A 29 -17.39 -20.57 -15.19
CA GLN A 29 -18.00 -19.47 -14.43
C GLN A 29 -17.60 -18.18 -15.14
N MET A 30 -18.53 -17.60 -15.92
CA MET A 30 -18.31 -16.26 -16.44
C MET A 30 -18.13 -15.32 -15.25
N PRO A 31 -17.12 -14.44 -15.26
CA PRO A 31 -16.97 -13.44 -14.22
C PRO A 31 -18.29 -12.68 -14.12
N ALA A 32 -18.83 -12.57 -12.90
CA ALA A 32 -20.04 -11.82 -12.64
C ALA A 32 -19.76 -10.33 -12.84
N TRP A 33 -19.83 -9.87 -14.09
CA TRP A 33 -19.87 -8.44 -14.39
C TRP A 33 -21.10 -7.85 -13.71
N ALA A 34 -20.90 -6.84 -12.87
CA ALA A 34 -21.99 -6.19 -12.16
C ALA A 34 -23.02 -5.58 -13.12
N THR A 35 -24.27 -5.59 -12.69
CA THR A 35 -25.38 -4.82 -13.25
C THR A 35 -25.20 -3.32 -12.93
N GLY A 36 -24.08 -2.73 -13.36
CA GLY A 36 -23.75 -1.31 -13.12
C GLY A 36 -23.65 -0.91 -11.63
N PRO A 37 -23.31 0.36 -11.35
CA PRO A 37 -23.38 0.90 -9.99
C PRO A 37 -24.84 1.14 -9.57
N SER A 38 -25.16 0.87 -8.29
CA SER A 38 -26.46 1.15 -7.68
C SER A 38 -26.68 2.64 -7.41
N LEU A 39 -25.59 3.40 -7.22
CA LEU A 39 -25.61 4.84 -6.99
C LEU A 39 -24.37 5.48 -7.65
N ARG A 40 -24.53 6.69 -8.19
CA ARG A 40 -23.43 7.52 -8.69
C ARG A 40 -23.54 8.92 -8.11
N ILE A 41 -22.46 9.39 -7.49
CA ILE A 41 -22.36 10.74 -6.93
C ILE A 41 -21.35 11.52 -7.79
N PRO A 42 -21.80 12.49 -8.59
CA PRO A 42 -20.91 13.29 -9.44
C PRO A 42 -19.87 14.06 -8.61
N LEU A 43 -18.60 13.96 -8.98
CA LEU A 43 -17.49 14.58 -8.22
C LEU A 43 -17.46 16.10 -8.38
N ASP A 44 -17.87 16.61 -9.53
CA ASP A 44 -18.01 18.04 -9.82
C ASP A 44 -18.94 18.74 -8.81
N SER A 45 -20.04 18.07 -8.43
CA SER A 45 -20.97 18.57 -7.40
C SER A 45 -20.34 18.71 -6.01
N LEU A 46 -19.23 18.01 -5.76
CA LEU A 46 -18.46 18.08 -4.53
C LEU A 46 -17.37 19.17 -4.58
N GLY A 47 -17.13 19.78 -5.75
CA GLY A 47 -16.04 20.73 -5.98
C GLY A 47 -14.72 20.07 -6.39
N PHE A 48 -14.75 18.78 -6.74
CA PHE A 48 -13.58 18.06 -7.21
C PHE A 48 -13.10 18.63 -8.55
N GLN A 49 -11.78 18.79 -8.66
CA GLN A 49 -11.11 19.06 -9.92
C GLN A 49 -10.26 17.84 -10.30
N PRO A 50 -10.27 17.44 -11.58
CA PRO A 50 -9.42 16.36 -12.06
C PRO A 50 -7.94 16.59 -11.68
N GLN A 51 -7.32 15.60 -11.08
CA GLN A 51 -5.91 15.64 -10.69
C GLN A 51 -5.03 15.32 -11.90
N SER A 52 -3.81 15.85 -11.93
CA SER A 52 -2.84 15.51 -12.99
C SER A 52 -2.52 14.02 -12.96
N THR A 53 -2.59 13.38 -14.12
CA THR A 53 -2.24 11.96 -14.30
C THR A 53 -0.83 11.66 -13.80
N GLN A 54 0.11 12.60 -13.98
CA GLN A 54 1.48 12.45 -13.50
C GLN A 54 1.55 12.16 -11.99
N PHE A 55 0.78 12.87 -11.16
CA PHE A 55 0.78 12.62 -9.71
C PHE A 55 0.07 11.32 -9.35
N LEU A 56 -1.03 11.00 -10.04
CA LEU A 56 -1.77 9.75 -9.80
C LEU A 56 -0.93 8.51 -10.13
N LEU A 57 -0.12 8.58 -11.19
CA LEU A 57 0.75 7.49 -11.63
C LEU A 57 2.11 7.47 -10.91
N ALA A 58 2.55 8.59 -10.34
CA ALA A 58 3.72 8.61 -9.46
C ALA A 58 3.52 7.85 -8.14
N GLY A 59 2.28 7.45 -7.82
CA GLY A 59 1.95 6.81 -6.54
C GLY A 59 1.60 7.82 -5.45
N SER A 60 1.47 9.11 -5.79
CA SER A 60 1.09 10.13 -4.84
C SER A 60 -0.38 9.98 -4.43
N SER A 61 -0.65 10.14 -3.14
CA SER A 61 -2.00 10.10 -2.57
C SER A 61 -2.75 11.39 -2.92
N MET A 62 -3.34 11.51 -4.11
CA MET A 62 -4.00 12.75 -4.54
C MET A 62 -5.50 12.80 -4.22
N LEU A 63 -6.09 11.64 -3.98
CA LEU A 63 -7.48 11.50 -3.58
C LEU A 63 -7.65 10.21 -2.77
N THR A 64 -8.63 10.20 -1.87
CA THR A 64 -9.03 8.99 -1.15
C THR A 64 -10.54 8.88 -1.06
N VAL A 65 -11.07 7.66 -1.10
CA VAL A 65 -12.46 7.36 -0.70
C VAL A 65 -12.42 6.30 0.38
N ASN A 66 -13.16 6.52 1.47
CA ASN A 66 -13.26 5.58 2.57
C ASN A 66 -14.70 5.56 3.10
N TYR A 67 -15.17 4.38 3.52
CA TYR A 67 -16.40 4.31 4.31
C TYR A 67 -16.10 4.73 5.76
N VAL A 68 -16.95 5.59 6.31
CA VAL A 68 -16.96 5.91 7.74
C VAL A 68 -17.82 4.87 8.48
N ASP A 69 -18.96 4.55 7.89
CA ASP A 69 -19.85 3.44 8.24
C ASP A 69 -20.58 3.01 6.96
N ASN A 70 -21.60 2.13 7.03
CA ASN A 70 -22.29 1.63 5.84
C ASN A 70 -23.15 2.69 5.11
N GLN A 71 -23.30 3.88 5.69
CA GLN A 71 -24.16 4.96 5.20
C GLN A 71 -23.40 6.27 4.96
N HIS A 72 -22.10 6.33 5.26
CA HIS A 72 -21.34 7.56 5.12
C HIS A 72 -19.98 7.31 4.48
N LEU A 73 -19.60 8.19 3.56
CA LEU A 73 -18.28 8.21 2.93
C LEU A 73 -17.49 9.42 3.39
N LEU A 74 -16.18 9.22 3.58
CA LEU A 74 -15.19 10.27 3.62
C LEU A 74 -14.45 10.29 2.29
N PHE A 75 -14.61 11.38 1.54
CA PHE A 75 -13.92 11.61 0.29
C PHE A 75 -12.93 12.76 0.47
N THR A 76 -11.68 12.58 0.05
CA THR A 76 -10.64 13.60 0.13
C THR A 76 -9.97 13.80 -1.21
N PHE A 77 -9.57 15.02 -1.53
CA PHE A 77 -8.90 15.34 -2.80
C PHE A 77 -8.04 16.59 -2.71
N GLY A 78 -6.97 16.64 -3.51
CA GLY A 78 -6.12 17.82 -3.64
C GLY A 78 -6.88 19.01 -4.27
N VAL A 79 -6.71 20.20 -3.70
CA VAL A 79 -7.29 21.44 -4.22
C VAL A 79 -6.20 22.44 -4.60
N HIS A 80 -6.33 23.05 -5.78
CA HIS A 80 -5.42 24.09 -6.25
C HIS A 80 -5.88 25.45 -5.71
N ARG A 81 -5.32 25.88 -4.58
CA ARG A 81 -5.58 27.20 -4.00
C ARG A 81 -4.27 27.87 -3.59
N LEU A 82 -4.29 29.19 -3.50
CA LEU A 82 -3.17 29.96 -2.96
C LEU A 82 -2.99 29.59 -1.48
N MET A 83 -1.80 29.11 -1.14
CA MET A 83 -1.43 28.79 0.24
C MET A 83 -0.76 30.00 0.88
N GLN A 84 -1.12 30.27 2.15
CA GLN A 84 -0.39 31.24 2.95
C GLN A 84 0.99 30.67 3.26
N ARG A 85 2.05 31.46 3.05
CA ARG A 85 3.41 31.04 3.41
C ARG A 85 3.51 30.82 4.92
N ILE A 86 4.04 29.67 5.34
CA ILE A 86 4.45 29.45 6.72
C ILE A 86 5.85 30.04 6.92
N ALA A 87 6.07 30.66 8.08
CA ALA A 87 7.40 31.12 8.44
C ALA A 87 8.30 29.92 8.74
N ASN A 88 9.47 29.86 8.10
CA ASN A 88 10.43 28.76 8.22
C ASN A 88 9.94 27.41 7.64
N ASP A 89 9.15 27.46 6.56
CA ASP A 89 8.82 26.27 5.76
C ASP A 89 10.11 25.56 5.31
N PRO A 90 10.30 24.27 5.61
CA PRO A 90 11.39 23.49 5.06
C PRO A 90 11.39 23.53 3.52
N PRO A 91 12.55 23.68 2.87
CA PRO A 91 12.62 23.76 1.40
C PRO A 91 12.26 22.44 0.71
N ASP A 92 12.22 21.34 1.45
CA ASP A 92 11.85 19.99 1.04
C ASP A 92 10.35 19.68 1.17
N ASP A 93 9.56 20.56 1.80
CA ASP A 93 8.11 20.36 1.93
C ASP A 93 7.41 20.56 0.58
N GLU A 94 6.67 19.54 0.15
CA GLU A 94 5.77 19.58 -1.01
C GLU A 94 4.35 19.92 -0.56
N ASP A 95 4.20 21.16 -0.11
CA ASP A 95 2.94 21.61 0.47
C ASP A 95 1.76 21.52 -0.51
N ARG A 96 0.63 21.05 0.04
CA ARG A 96 -0.63 20.98 -0.69
C ARG A 96 -1.82 21.13 0.23
N MET A 97 -2.92 21.59 -0.34
CA MET A 97 -4.21 21.62 0.31
C MET A 97 -5.03 20.40 -0.11
N VAL A 98 -5.64 19.72 0.85
CA VAL A 98 -6.57 18.62 0.64
C VAL A 98 -7.91 19.02 1.24
N GLU A 99 -8.97 19.00 0.44
CA GLU A 99 -10.35 19.16 0.94
C GLU A 99 -10.88 17.77 1.32
N ALA A 100 -11.50 17.68 2.49
CA ALA A 100 -12.15 16.48 3.00
C ALA A 100 -13.65 16.71 3.13
N VAL A 101 -14.44 15.80 2.58
CA VAL A 101 -15.90 15.90 2.43
C VAL A 101 -16.54 14.66 3.04
N LEU A 102 -17.41 14.87 4.03
CA LEU A 102 -18.26 13.82 4.62
C LEU A 102 -19.59 13.76 3.85
N ILE A 103 -19.93 12.60 3.31
CA ILE A 103 -21.05 12.40 2.40
C ILE A 103 -22.01 11.35 2.98
N GLU A 104 -23.30 11.64 2.96
CA GLU A 104 -24.38 10.71 3.33
C GLU A 104 -24.83 9.88 2.12
N LEU A 105 -25.04 8.58 2.33
CA LEU A 105 -25.58 7.64 1.37
C LEU A 105 -27.04 7.28 1.72
N PRO A 106 -27.93 7.07 0.73
CA PRO A 106 -27.68 7.18 -0.71
C PRO A 106 -27.86 8.61 -1.26
N SER A 107 -28.14 9.59 -0.40
CA SER A 107 -28.53 10.95 -0.83
C SER A 107 -27.45 11.69 -1.61
N GLY A 108 -26.16 11.35 -1.40
CA GLY A 108 -25.02 12.10 -1.90
C GLY A 108 -24.86 13.46 -1.22
N ARG A 109 -25.61 13.70 -0.14
CA ARG A 109 -25.62 14.99 0.55
C ARG A 109 -24.33 15.16 1.35
N VAL A 110 -23.71 16.32 1.21
CA VAL A 110 -22.57 16.68 2.05
C VAL A 110 -23.05 17.06 3.45
N LEU A 111 -22.51 16.37 4.45
CA LEU A 111 -22.77 16.63 5.86
C LEU A 111 -21.79 17.64 6.46
N ALA A 112 -20.52 17.56 6.05
CA ALA A 112 -19.47 18.43 6.56
C ALA A 112 -18.29 18.51 5.59
N ARG A 113 -17.49 19.57 5.70
CA ARG A 113 -16.24 19.75 4.97
C ARG A 113 -15.15 20.35 5.84
N THR A 114 -13.90 20.09 5.50
CA THR A 114 -12.72 20.76 6.07
C THR A 114 -11.58 20.76 5.06
N ASP A 115 -10.62 21.66 5.26
CA ASP A 115 -9.37 21.67 4.50
C ASP A 115 -8.20 21.25 5.41
N TRP A 116 -7.25 20.49 4.85
CA TRP A 116 -5.99 20.12 5.50
C TRP A 116 -4.81 20.61 4.65
N ARG A 117 -3.81 21.20 5.30
CA ARG A 117 -2.50 21.42 4.68
C ARG A 117 -1.62 20.21 4.98
N LEU A 118 -1.15 19.55 3.92
CA LEU A 118 -0.21 18.44 3.99
C LEU A 118 1.13 18.89 3.42
N HIS A 119 2.22 18.31 3.91
CA HIS A 119 3.60 18.71 3.58
C HIS A 119 4.30 17.78 2.57
N ASP A 120 3.62 16.73 2.13
CA ASP A 120 4.13 15.82 1.13
C ASP A 120 3.02 15.15 0.33
N SER A 121 3.44 14.41 -0.70
CA SER A 121 2.61 13.64 -1.62
C SER A 121 2.24 12.22 -1.14
N GLY A 122 2.74 11.78 0.03
CA GLY A 122 2.57 10.42 0.54
C GLY A 122 1.15 10.12 1.04
N GLN A 123 0.88 8.85 1.36
CA GLN A 123 -0.37 8.46 2.00
C GLN A 123 -0.56 9.24 3.30
N TYR A 124 -1.75 9.82 3.49
CA TYR A 124 -2.07 10.65 4.65
C TYR A 124 -3.30 10.20 5.42
N LEU A 125 -4.06 9.24 4.90
CA LEU A 125 -5.31 8.81 5.53
C LEU A 125 -5.39 7.28 5.57
N TRP A 126 -5.81 6.76 6.73
CA TRP A 126 -6.13 5.36 6.96
C TRP A 126 -7.44 5.25 7.74
N GLY A 127 -8.31 4.32 7.34
CA GLY A 127 -9.47 3.93 8.15
C GLY A 127 -9.01 3.01 9.28
N LEU A 128 -9.35 3.35 10.52
CA LEU A 128 -9.06 2.53 11.71
C LEU A 128 -10.24 1.62 12.07
N GLY A 129 -11.27 1.53 11.22
CA GLY A 129 -12.52 0.88 11.54
C GLY A 129 -13.42 1.73 12.45
N HIS A 130 -14.69 1.30 12.58
CA HIS A 130 -15.69 1.91 13.45
C HIS A 130 -15.84 3.44 13.33
N GLY A 131 -15.69 3.98 12.12
CA GLY A 131 -15.81 5.42 11.83
C GLY A 131 -14.69 6.29 12.35
N ARG A 132 -13.54 5.70 12.71
CA ARG A 132 -12.32 6.40 13.13
C ARG A 132 -11.28 6.38 12.01
N PHE A 133 -10.48 7.43 11.97
CA PHE A 133 -9.45 7.62 10.97
C PHE A 133 -8.15 8.08 11.61
N LEU A 134 -7.04 7.67 10.99
CA LEU A 134 -5.71 8.19 11.23
C LEU A 134 -5.37 9.19 10.12
N LEU A 135 -4.98 10.40 10.50
CA LEU A 135 -4.47 11.43 9.60
C LEU A 135 -2.98 11.61 9.87
N ARG A 136 -2.16 11.57 8.81
CA ARG A 136 -0.75 11.93 8.88
C ARG A 136 -0.56 13.31 8.28
N VAL A 137 0.04 14.19 9.06
CA VAL A 137 0.60 15.46 8.61
C VAL A 137 2.08 15.41 8.93
N HIS A 138 2.89 15.20 7.89
CA HIS A 138 4.34 15.04 8.02
C HIS A 138 4.69 13.86 8.95
N ASP A 139 5.36 14.12 10.08
CA ASP A 139 5.77 13.12 11.08
C ASP A 139 4.83 13.08 12.31
N THR A 140 3.66 13.69 12.18
CA THR A 140 2.61 13.65 13.20
C THR A 140 1.43 12.84 12.71
N LEU A 141 0.99 11.92 13.56
CA LEU A 141 -0.24 11.17 13.41
C LEU A 141 -1.28 11.73 14.37
N THR A 142 -2.46 12.06 13.84
CA THR A 142 -3.64 12.44 14.62
C THR A 142 -4.79 11.50 14.29
N THR A 143 -5.76 11.39 15.20
CA THR A 143 -6.99 10.62 14.96
C THR A 143 -8.21 11.51 14.98
N PHE A 144 -9.23 11.16 14.21
CA PHE A 144 -10.53 11.83 14.24
C PHE A 144 -11.67 10.85 13.94
N ALA A 145 -12.89 11.22 14.32
CA ALA A 145 -14.08 10.39 14.15
C ALA A 145 -15.28 11.23 13.67
N PRO A 146 -15.49 11.34 12.34
CA PRO A 146 -16.47 12.24 11.75
C PRO A 146 -17.87 12.10 12.33
N MET A 147 -18.37 10.85 12.44
CA MET A 147 -19.73 10.61 12.90
C MET A 147 -19.89 10.80 14.41
N ALA A 148 -18.88 10.46 15.21
CA ALA A 148 -18.90 10.70 16.65
C ALA A 148 -18.94 12.20 16.99
N ASN A 149 -18.26 13.01 16.19
CA ASN A 149 -18.14 14.46 16.41
C ASN A 149 -19.09 15.30 15.53
N LEU A 150 -19.97 14.69 14.75
CA LEU A 150 -20.90 15.42 13.88
C LEU A 150 -21.88 16.27 14.70
N ALA A 151 -22.43 15.72 15.78
CA ALA A 151 -23.40 16.40 16.63
C ALA A 151 -22.82 17.60 17.40
N SER A 152 -21.50 17.63 17.65
CA SER A 152 -20.82 18.77 18.27
C SER A 152 -20.49 19.88 17.26
N GLY A 153 -20.78 19.68 15.97
CA GLY A 153 -20.44 20.60 14.89
C GLY A 153 -18.95 20.60 14.53
N GLN A 154 -18.17 19.64 15.04
CA GLN A 154 -16.72 19.53 14.80
C GLN A 154 -16.33 18.12 14.31
N PRO A 155 -16.92 17.63 13.19
CA PRO A 155 -16.71 16.25 12.73
C PRO A 155 -15.22 15.92 12.49
N PHE A 156 -14.43 16.89 12.06
CA PHE A 156 -13.01 16.72 11.79
C PHE A 156 -12.10 17.15 12.94
N ALA A 157 -12.61 17.23 14.17
CA ALA A 157 -11.80 17.50 15.35
C ALA A 157 -10.69 16.44 15.49
N GLN A 158 -9.44 16.89 15.35
CA GLN A 158 -8.27 16.04 15.43
C GLN A 158 -7.81 15.90 16.89
N ARG A 159 -7.38 14.69 17.24
CA ARG A 159 -6.76 14.37 18.52
C ARG A 159 -5.32 13.96 18.25
N GLY A 160 -4.38 14.54 18.99
CA GLY A 160 -2.99 14.10 18.95
C GLY A 160 -2.91 12.61 19.29
N PHE A 161 -2.15 11.85 18.49
CA PHE A 161 -2.06 10.41 18.63
C PHE A 161 -0.61 9.97 18.80
N LEU A 162 0.24 10.18 17.79
CA LEU A 162 1.67 9.89 17.84
C LEU A 162 2.47 10.99 17.15
N THR A 163 3.65 11.29 17.67
CA THR A 163 4.62 12.20 17.04
C THR A 163 5.99 11.56 17.11
N THR A 164 6.74 11.66 16.03
CA THR A 164 8.10 11.13 15.92
C THR A 164 9.03 12.20 15.34
N ASP A 165 10.32 12.10 15.63
CA ASP A 165 11.39 12.90 15.05
C ASP A 165 11.97 12.27 13.77
N ARG A 166 11.61 11.01 13.50
CA ARG A 166 11.96 10.25 12.29
C ARG A 166 10.89 10.41 11.21
N ARG A 167 11.30 10.37 9.95
CA ARG A 167 10.40 10.40 8.80
C ARG A 167 9.50 9.17 8.81
N ILE A 168 8.19 9.36 8.83
CA ILE A 168 7.23 8.26 8.63
C ILE A 168 7.26 7.86 7.16
N GLY A 169 7.69 6.64 6.87
CA GLY A 169 7.70 6.09 5.50
C GLY A 169 6.46 5.28 5.18
N ALA A 170 5.96 4.50 6.15
CA ALA A 170 4.74 3.72 5.99
C ALA A 170 3.98 3.57 7.31
N VAL A 171 2.67 3.39 7.19
CA VAL A 171 1.80 2.93 8.28
C VAL A 171 1.01 1.74 7.75
N LEU A 172 1.17 0.60 8.41
CA LEU A 172 0.46 -0.64 8.10
C LEU A 172 -0.57 -0.90 9.20
N LEU A 173 -1.75 -1.37 8.79
CA LEU A 173 -2.82 -1.78 9.70
C LEU A 173 -3.16 -3.25 9.42
N SER A 174 -3.40 -4.01 10.48
CA SER A 174 -4.02 -5.32 10.35
C SER A 174 -5.46 -5.17 9.81
N PRO A 175 -6.03 -6.23 9.20
CA PRO A 175 -7.40 -6.18 8.67
C PRO A 175 -8.47 -5.78 9.69
N GLU A 176 -8.28 -6.15 10.97
CA GLU A 176 -9.19 -5.79 12.07
C GLU A 176 -8.88 -4.42 12.68
N SER A 177 -7.81 -3.76 12.24
CA SER A 177 -7.32 -2.50 12.82
C SER A 177 -6.99 -2.59 14.32
N ASP A 178 -6.56 -3.77 14.79
CA ASP A 178 -6.12 -4.03 16.17
C ASP A 178 -4.60 -3.92 16.35
N LEU A 179 -3.84 -3.98 15.25
CA LEU A 179 -2.40 -3.77 15.20
C LEU A 179 -2.07 -2.70 14.16
N MET A 180 -1.22 -1.76 14.57
CA MET A 180 -0.65 -0.74 13.70
C MET A 180 0.87 -0.82 13.75
N ILE A 181 1.50 -0.82 12.59
CA ILE A 181 2.96 -0.76 12.44
C ILE A 181 3.30 0.59 11.84
N VAL A 182 4.08 1.39 12.57
CA VAL A 182 4.60 2.66 12.09
C VAL A 182 6.07 2.45 11.72
N GLU A 183 6.37 2.58 10.42
CA GLU A 183 7.70 2.38 9.89
C GLU A 183 8.37 3.74 9.66
N THR A 184 9.55 3.93 10.25
CA THR A 184 10.23 5.22 10.26
C THR A 184 11.71 5.12 9.90
N ALA A 185 12.24 6.12 9.21
CA ALA A 185 13.65 6.23 8.88
C ALA A 185 14.22 7.60 9.28
N GLU A 186 15.55 7.70 9.39
CA GLU A 186 16.20 8.99 9.61
C GLU A 186 15.88 9.96 8.48
N ARG A 187 15.67 11.24 8.84
CA ARG A 187 15.49 12.31 7.86
C ARG A 187 16.81 12.58 7.13
N MET A 188 16.70 12.82 5.83
CA MET A 188 17.83 13.18 4.97
C MET A 188 17.50 14.50 4.25
N PRO A 189 18.25 15.59 4.52
CA PRO A 189 19.37 15.71 5.45
C PRO A 189 18.92 15.61 6.93
N PRO A 190 19.80 15.16 7.84
CA PRO A 190 19.48 15.08 9.26
C PRO A 190 19.13 16.47 9.81
N VAL A 191 18.11 16.53 10.67
CA VAL A 191 17.70 17.77 11.34
C VAL A 191 18.92 18.32 12.10
N PRO A 192 19.31 19.60 11.93
CA PRO A 192 20.46 20.16 12.62
C PRO A 192 20.31 19.98 14.14
N ALA A 193 21.28 19.29 14.76
CA ALA A 193 21.28 19.14 16.21
C ALA A 193 21.23 20.52 16.89
N PRO A 194 20.50 20.68 18.00
CA PRO A 194 20.49 21.92 18.76
C PRO A 194 21.93 22.33 19.07
N ARG A 195 22.31 23.58 18.74
CA ARG A 195 23.66 24.07 19.05
C ARG A 195 23.85 23.96 20.58
N PRO A 196 24.93 23.31 21.06
CA PRO A 196 25.17 23.24 22.49
C PRO A 196 25.29 24.67 23.05
N PRO A 197 24.76 24.95 24.25
CA PRO A 197 24.87 26.26 24.86
C PRO A 197 26.36 26.63 25.01
N LEU A 198 26.71 27.87 24.64
CA LEU A 198 28.09 28.39 24.69
C LEU A 198 28.70 28.33 26.12
N PHE A 199 27.85 28.26 27.14
CA PHE A 199 28.21 28.11 28.54
C PHE A 199 27.23 27.13 29.21
N GLY A 200 27.75 26.04 29.76
CA GLY A 200 26.97 25.03 30.48
C GLY A 200 27.63 23.63 30.40
N PRO A 201 27.27 22.69 31.29
CA PRO A 201 27.74 21.31 31.17
C PRO A 201 27.29 20.74 29.82
N ALA A 202 28.22 20.09 29.11
CA ALA A 202 27.93 19.43 27.84
C ALA A 202 26.73 18.48 28.04
N PRO A 203 25.68 18.55 27.20
CA PRO A 203 24.57 17.61 27.29
C PRO A 203 25.13 16.19 27.19
N LYS A 204 24.58 15.30 28.02
CA LYS A 204 24.89 13.87 28.00
C LYS A 204 24.75 13.39 26.55
N PRO A 205 25.72 12.65 25.98
CA PRO A 205 25.57 12.12 24.63
C PRO A 205 24.23 11.38 24.56
N ALA A 206 23.39 11.78 23.60
CA ALA A 206 22.20 11.03 23.28
C ALA A 206 22.63 9.59 22.96
N PRO A 207 21.81 8.57 23.30
CA PRO A 207 22.06 7.21 22.80
C PRO A 207 22.27 7.28 21.28
N ASP A 208 23.22 6.48 20.77
CA ASP A 208 23.57 6.51 19.35
C ASP A 208 22.28 6.43 18.50
N PRO A 209 22.08 7.35 17.53
CA PRO A 209 20.98 7.27 16.59
C PRO A 209 20.96 5.88 15.94
N VAL A 210 19.84 5.18 16.07
CA VAL A 210 19.64 3.83 15.53
C VAL A 210 19.11 3.95 14.09
N GLY A 211 19.72 3.23 13.13
CA GLY A 211 19.26 3.21 11.74
C GLY A 211 19.80 4.37 10.90
N ARG A 212 21.11 4.60 10.95
CA ARG A 212 21.81 5.57 10.10
C ARG A 212 21.78 5.12 8.64
N PRO A 213 21.81 6.04 7.67
CA PRO A 213 22.09 5.70 6.28
C PRO A 213 23.40 4.90 6.16
N GLY A 214 23.29 3.62 5.77
CA GLY A 214 24.41 2.67 5.71
C GLY A 214 24.34 1.54 6.76
N ASP A 215 23.44 1.62 7.74
CA ASP A 215 23.07 0.46 8.57
C ASP A 215 22.34 -0.58 7.71
N PRO A 216 22.49 -1.89 7.98
CA PRO A 216 21.80 -2.94 7.24
C PRO A 216 20.27 -2.82 7.36
N ASP A 217 19.79 -2.28 8.49
CA ASP A 217 18.36 -2.15 8.82
C ASP A 217 18.00 -0.70 9.23
N PRO A 218 17.92 0.25 8.28
CA PRO A 218 17.69 1.66 8.58
C PRO A 218 16.23 1.98 8.96
N VAL A 219 15.30 1.06 8.71
CA VAL A 219 13.87 1.24 9.00
C VAL A 219 13.55 0.69 10.38
N ALA A 220 12.99 1.54 11.25
CA ALA A 220 12.48 1.14 12.55
C ALA A 220 10.96 0.88 12.47
N LEU A 221 10.53 -0.30 12.88
CA LEU A 221 9.15 -0.77 12.87
C LEU A 221 8.61 -0.71 14.30
N SER A 222 7.77 0.28 14.58
CA SER A 222 7.12 0.42 15.89
C SER A 222 5.73 -0.20 15.86
N PHE A 223 5.52 -1.23 16.68
CA PHE A 223 4.26 -1.97 16.76
C PHE A 223 3.38 -1.39 17.85
N TYR A 224 2.15 -1.01 17.51
CA TYR A 224 1.15 -0.47 18.42
C TYR A 224 -0.09 -1.35 18.42
N ARG A 225 -0.50 -1.78 19.61
CA ARG A 225 -1.83 -2.38 19.81
C ARG A 225 -2.86 -1.27 19.90
N LEU A 226 -3.90 -1.36 19.08
CA LEU A 226 -4.97 -0.37 19.02
C LEU A 226 -6.17 -0.85 19.83
N ALA A 227 -6.68 0.03 20.69
CA ALA A 227 -7.94 -0.18 21.39
C ALA A 227 -8.89 0.99 21.13
N MET A 228 -10.12 0.66 20.77
CA MET A 228 -11.16 1.62 20.39
C MET A 228 -12.36 1.50 21.33
N PRO A 229 -12.26 1.99 22.58
CA PRO A 229 -13.30 1.79 23.58
C PRO A 229 -14.60 2.51 23.18
N GLY A 230 -15.69 1.75 23.08
CA GLY A 230 -17.05 2.26 22.88
C GLY A 230 -17.28 2.99 21.56
N ARG A 231 -18.39 3.75 21.48
CA ARG A 231 -18.82 4.54 20.30
C ARG A 231 -18.24 5.96 20.24
N GLY A 232 -17.16 6.21 20.97
CA GLY A 232 -16.52 7.53 21.04
C GLY A 232 -15.54 7.81 19.90
N ASP A 233 -14.86 8.94 20.02
CA ASP A 233 -13.81 9.41 19.13
C ASP A 233 -12.39 9.01 19.59
N VAL A 234 -12.29 8.26 20.69
CA VAL A 234 -11.02 7.88 21.31
C VAL A 234 -10.44 6.65 20.63
N VAL A 235 -9.16 6.76 20.25
CA VAL A 235 -8.29 5.63 19.87
C VAL A 235 -7.15 5.61 20.88
N GLN A 236 -6.91 4.45 21.48
CA GLN A 236 -5.77 4.22 22.36
C GLN A 236 -4.74 3.39 21.60
N ALA A 237 -3.49 3.83 21.63
CA ALA A 237 -2.36 3.05 21.14
C ALA A 237 -1.45 2.69 22.31
N THR A 238 -1.09 1.41 22.40
CA THR A 238 -0.10 0.91 23.34
C THR A 238 1.09 0.40 22.55
N LEU A 239 2.27 1.00 22.75
CA LEU A 239 3.50 0.49 22.16
C LEU A 239 3.74 -0.94 22.65
N ALA A 240 3.77 -1.88 21.73
CA ALA A 240 3.92 -3.29 22.01
C ALA A 240 5.34 -3.78 21.73
N GLY A 241 6.07 -3.19 20.78
CA GLY A 241 7.45 -3.58 20.49
C GLY A 241 8.08 -2.74 19.39
N VAL A 242 9.38 -2.93 19.17
CA VAL A 242 10.14 -2.31 18.08
C VAL A 242 11.00 -3.36 17.41
N ALA A 243 10.98 -3.39 16.08
CA ALA A 243 11.87 -4.20 15.24
C ALA A 243 12.55 -3.32 14.18
N HIS A 244 13.44 -3.92 13.39
CA HIS A 244 14.15 -3.22 12.32
C HIS A 244 14.05 -4.01 11.01
N SER A 245 14.11 -3.29 9.89
CA SER A 245 14.10 -3.86 8.55
C SER A 245 15.02 -3.05 7.62
N SER A 246 15.45 -3.70 6.55
CA SER A 246 16.16 -3.07 5.45
C SER A 246 15.27 -2.17 4.58
N HIS A 247 13.97 -2.46 4.51
CA HIS A 247 13.00 -1.78 3.64
C HIS A 247 11.64 -1.56 4.31
N PHE A 248 10.82 -0.69 3.71
CA PHE A 248 9.44 -0.40 4.15
C PHE A 248 8.45 -1.41 3.55
N GLY A 249 7.40 -1.79 4.29
CA GLY A 249 6.18 -2.40 3.75
C GLY A 249 6.12 -3.94 3.70
N ASP A 250 7.08 -4.62 4.35
CA ASP A 250 7.33 -6.06 4.17
C ASP A 250 6.72 -6.98 5.25
N VAL A 251 6.07 -6.44 6.29
CA VAL A 251 5.61 -7.27 7.41
C VAL A 251 4.12 -7.63 7.30
N ALA A 252 3.86 -8.93 7.08
CA ALA A 252 2.53 -9.51 7.21
C ALA A 252 2.26 -9.88 8.68
N ALA A 253 1.61 -8.99 9.44
CA ALA A 253 1.31 -9.21 10.85
C ALA A 253 -0.11 -8.80 11.27
N ILE A 254 -0.59 -9.44 12.34
CA ILE A 254 -1.83 -9.19 13.07
C ILE A 254 -1.54 -9.13 14.57
N GLY A 255 -2.51 -8.76 15.41
CA GLY A 255 -2.30 -8.63 16.86
C GLY A 255 -1.68 -9.87 17.54
N ALA A 256 -1.91 -11.07 17.01
CA ALA A 256 -1.40 -12.32 17.55
C ALA A 256 0.01 -12.73 17.06
N GLY A 257 0.45 -12.28 15.88
CA GLY A 257 1.70 -12.76 15.27
C GLY A 257 1.92 -12.29 13.84
N HIS A 258 2.92 -12.89 13.18
CA HIS A 258 3.27 -12.59 11.79
C HIS A 258 3.47 -13.86 10.96
N ILE A 259 3.43 -13.73 9.63
CA ILE A 259 3.77 -14.81 8.71
C ILE A 259 5.25 -14.71 8.35
N GLY A 260 5.98 -15.79 8.62
CA GLY A 260 7.31 -16.04 8.06
C GLY A 260 7.18 -16.82 6.75
N VAL A 261 8.04 -16.51 5.79
CA VAL A 261 8.16 -17.23 4.51
C VAL A 261 9.46 -18.03 4.54
N VAL A 262 9.39 -19.31 4.17
CA VAL A 262 10.51 -20.24 4.22
C VAL A 262 10.72 -20.87 2.84
N ASP A 263 11.92 -20.72 2.29
CA ASP A 263 12.31 -21.38 1.02
C ASP A 263 12.58 -22.87 1.27
N GLU A 264 11.70 -23.74 0.76
CA GLU A 264 11.88 -25.20 0.81
C GLU A 264 12.63 -25.74 -0.41
N GLY A 265 12.98 -24.86 -1.34
CA GLY A 265 13.58 -25.17 -2.63
C GLY A 265 12.55 -25.69 -3.63
N ARG A 266 13.02 -26.00 -4.85
CA ARG A 266 12.19 -26.57 -5.94
C ARG A 266 10.92 -25.76 -6.29
N GLN A 267 10.96 -24.44 -6.09
CA GLN A 267 9.81 -23.55 -6.35
C GLN A 267 8.63 -23.82 -5.40
N GLU A 268 8.93 -24.27 -4.18
CA GLU A 268 7.98 -24.49 -3.10
C GLU A 268 8.40 -23.65 -1.90
N TRP A 269 7.43 -22.94 -1.32
CA TRP A 269 7.65 -22.03 -0.20
C TRP A 269 6.69 -22.40 0.93
N ALA A 270 7.20 -22.63 2.12
CA ALA A 270 6.37 -22.83 3.30
C ALA A 270 6.02 -21.49 3.96
N PHE A 271 4.88 -21.47 4.63
CA PHE A 271 4.49 -20.36 5.49
C PHE A 271 4.47 -20.82 6.94
N ASP A 272 5.09 -20.04 7.82
CA ASP A 272 5.02 -20.25 9.27
C ASP A 272 4.23 -19.11 9.90
N PHE A 273 3.13 -19.41 10.59
CA PHE A 273 2.56 -18.46 11.52
C PHE A 273 3.42 -18.43 12.79
N ARG A 274 4.10 -17.31 13.02
CA ARG A 274 4.95 -17.06 14.18
C ARG A 274 4.17 -16.17 15.14
N PRO A 275 3.47 -16.74 16.15
CA PRO A 275 2.86 -15.90 17.17
C PRO A 275 3.96 -15.12 17.89
N PHE A 276 3.67 -13.90 18.34
CA PHE A 276 4.67 -13.12 19.09
C PHE A 276 5.12 -13.82 20.38
N HIS A 277 4.28 -14.73 20.88
CA HIS A 277 4.62 -15.64 21.96
C HIS A 277 4.05 -17.03 21.67
N GLY A 278 4.86 -18.06 21.86
CA GLY A 278 4.47 -19.43 21.62
C GLY A 278 5.38 -20.10 20.59
N LYS A 279 4.91 -21.21 20.04
CA LYS A 279 5.63 -21.94 19.00
C LYS A 279 5.11 -21.53 17.64
N ALA A 280 6.01 -21.43 16.67
CA ALA A 280 5.65 -21.30 15.27
C ALA A 280 4.74 -22.48 14.86
N LYS A 281 3.76 -22.17 14.02
CA LYS A 281 2.84 -23.14 13.43
C LYS A 281 3.07 -23.13 11.92
N GLU A 282 3.54 -24.26 11.41
CA GLU A 282 3.64 -24.51 9.97
C GLU A 282 2.24 -24.45 9.34
N LEU A 283 2.14 -23.78 8.21
CA LEU A 283 0.94 -23.61 7.41
C LEU A 283 1.14 -24.30 6.05
N ALA A 284 0.11 -24.24 5.18
CA ALA A 284 0.20 -24.85 3.87
C ALA A 284 1.34 -24.22 3.02
N PRO A 285 2.10 -25.03 2.27
CA PRO A 285 3.09 -24.52 1.34
C PRO A 285 2.41 -23.90 0.12
N PHE A 286 3.21 -23.17 -0.66
CA PHE A 286 2.78 -22.50 -1.87
C PHE A 286 3.79 -22.70 -3.00
N GLY A 287 3.32 -23.26 -4.11
CA GLY A 287 4.12 -23.42 -5.32
C GLY A 287 4.34 -22.06 -5.99
N SER A 288 5.56 -21.54 -5.94
CA SER A 288 5.91 -20.25 -6.54
C SER A 288 7.36 -20.24 -7.03
N THR A 289 7.58 -19.72 -8.24
CA THR A 289 8.92 -19.57 -8.83
C THR A 289 9.68 -18.35 -8.30
N CYS A 290 9.04 -17.52 -7.47
CA CYS A 290 9.59 -16.34 -6.81
C CYS A 290 9.20 -16.33 -5.32
N ASP A 291 9.87 -15.51 -4.50
CA ASP A 291 9.53 -15.32 -3.08
C ASP A 291 8.10 -14.77 -2.95
N PRO A 292 7.17 -15.52 -2.34
CA PRO A 292 5.78 -15.10 -2.26
C PRO A 292 5.58 -14.01 -1.20
N THR A 293 4.65 -13.10 -1.47
CA THR A 293 4.34 -11.99 -0.54
C THR A 293 3.00 -12.23 0.16
N PRO A 294 2.98 -12.70 1.42
CA PRO A 294 1.75 -12.91 2.17
C PRO A 294 1.15 -11.58 2.63
N ARG A 295 -0.18 -11.50 2.71
CA ARG A 295 -0.95 -10.37 3.25
C ARG A 295 -2.17 -10.92 3.99
N PHE A 296 -2.32 -10.57 5.26
CA PHE A 296 -3.54 -10.90 6.00
C PHE A 296 -4.75 -10.20 5.39
N VAL A 297 -5.89 -10.91 5.36
CA VAL A 297 -7.20 -10.38 4.93
C VAL A 297 -8.24 -10.48 6.05
N SER A 298 -7.97 -11.30 7.06
CA SER A 298 -8.64 -11.38 8.36
C SER A 298 -7.63 -11.85 9.41
N SER A 299 -8.02 -11.94 10.68
CA SER A 299 -7.15 -12.53 11.72
C SER A 299 -6.99 -14.05 11.62
N SER A 300 -7.71 -14.72 10.72
CA SER A 300 -7.68 -16.18 10.53
C SER A 300 -7.27 -16.62 9.12
N GLU A 301 -7.15 -15.69 8.19
CA GLU A 301 -6.90 -15.96 6.76
C GLU A 301 -5.93 -14.93 6.18
N PHE A 302 -5.12 -15.39 5.23
CA PHE A 302 -4.23 -14.54 4.46
C PHE A 302 -4.24 -14.97 2.99
N VAL A 303 -3.80 -14.07 2.13
CA VAL A 303 -3.53 -14.36 0.73
C VAL A 303 -2.04 -14.21 0.47
N ALA A 304 -1.52 -14.93 -0.53
CA ALA A 304 -0.13 -14.77 -0.97
C ALA A 304 -0.07 -14.56 -2.48
N PHE A 305 0.77 -13.62 -2.90
CA PHE A 305 1.09 -13.41 -4.32
C PHE A 305 2.34 -14.20 -4.66
N GLY A 306 2.29 -15.00 -5.73
CA GLY A 306 3.41 -15.82 -6.20
C GLY A 306 3.48 -15.89 -7.73
N CYS A 307 4.51 -16.57 -8.25
CA CYS A 307 4.82 -16.63 -9.67
C CYS A 307 4.67 -18.05 -10.25
N HIS A 308 4.07 -18.17 -11.44
CA HIS A 308 4.14 -19.39 -12.26
C HIS A 308 4.97 -19.11 -13.51
N GLY A 309 6.21 -19.62 -13.55
CA GLY A 309 7.06 -19.60 -14.75
C GLY A 309 7.63 -18.23 -15.15
N GLY A 310 7.74 -17.30 -14.20
CA GLY A 310 8.23 -15.92 -14.43
C GLY A 310 8.65 -15.22 -13.14
N GLN A 311 8.94 -13.92 -13.22
CA GLN A 311 9.31 -13.06 -12.08
C GLN A 311 8.17 -12.16 -11.60
N THR A 312 7.15 -11.93 -12.43
CA THR A 312 5.95 -11.18 -12.04
C THR A 312 5.03 -12.12 -11.27
N PRO A 313 4.49 -11.72 -10.10
CA PRO A 313 3.52 -12.57 -9.43
C PRO A 313 2.24 -12.61 -10.27
N MET A 314 1.89 -13.80 -10.72
CA MET A 314 0.74 -14.07 -11.61
C MET A 314 -0.26 -15.00 -10.96
N VAL A 315 -0.09 -15.30 -9.67
CA VAL A 315 -0.91 -16.22 -8.91
C VAL A 315 -1.26 -15.59 -7.56
N LEU A 316 -2.51 -15.78 -7.16
CA LEU A 316 -3.03 -15.44 -5.86
C LEU A 316 -3.54 -16.72 -5.19
N GLY A 317 -2.92 -17.10 -4.07
CA GLY A 317 -3.38 -18.19 -3.21
C GLY A 317 -4.11 -17.66 -1.98
N GLY A 318 -5.15 -18.35 -1.53
CA GLY A 318 -5.85 -18.10 -0.28
C GLY A 318 -5.57 -19.20 0.75
N PHE A 319 -5.25 -18.80 1.98
CA PHE A 319 -4.78 -19.69 3.03
C PHE A 319 -5.47 -19.38 4.36
N ASN A 320 -5.63 -20.40 5.21
CA ASN A 320 -6.17 -20.24 6.56
C ASN A 320 -5.16 -20.65 7.64
N MET A 321 -5.47 -20.28 8.89
CA MET A 321 -4.66 -20.67 10.05
C MET A 321 -4.75 -22.17 10.40
N ARG A 322 -5.53 -23.01 9.69
CA ARG A 322 -5.48 -24.48 9.86
C ARG A 322 -4.28 -25.10 9.13
N GLY A 323 -3.62 -24.34 8.26
CA GLY A 323 -2.59 -24.87 7.38
C GLY A 323 -3.18 -25.48 6.11
N GLU A 324 -4.30 -24.95 5.62
CA GLU A 324 -4.91 -25.36 4.35
C GLU A 324 -4.78 -24.24 3.33
N GLN A 325 -4.40 -24.60 2.09
CA GLN A 325 -4.58 -23.78 0.91
C GLN A 325 -6.02 -23.94 0.44
N MET A 326 -6.83 -22.89 0.60
CA MET A 326 -8.27 -22.93 0.33
C MET A 326 -8.57 -22.84 -1.17
N TRP A 327 -7.80 -22.03 -1.90
CA TRP A 327 -7.93 -21.83 -3.34
C TRP A 327 -6.67 -21.20 -3.93
N GLU A 328 -6.55 -21.31 -5.25
CA GLU A 328 -5.52 -20.65 -6.05
C GLU A 328 -6.14 -20.11 -7.33
N GLN A 329 -5.73 -18.92 -7.73
CA GLN A 329 -6.20 -18.30 -8.97
C GLN A 329 -5.06 -17.62 -9.71
N ASN A 330 -5.08 -17.75 -11.02
CA ASN A 330 -4.21 -16.96 -11.88
C ASN A 330 -4.72 -15.52 -11.94
N LEU A 331 -3.82 -14.58 -11.72
CA LEU A 331 -4.02 -13.17 -11.98
C LEU A 331 -3.71 -12.92 -13.45
N PHE A 332 -4.69 -12.38 -14.18
CA PHE A 332 -4.50 -12.00 -15.57
C PHE A 332 -3.95 -10.58 -15.68
N GLY A 333 -3.05 -10.40 -16.64
CA GLY A 333 -2.39 -9.13 -16.97
C GLY A 333 -1.22 -8.84 -16.03
N ASP A 334 -0.13 -8.30 -16.60
CA ASP A 334 0.97 -7.75 -15.81
C ASP A 334 0.46 -6.56 -15.00
N TYR A 335 0.90 -6.48 -13.75
CA TYR A 335 0.57 -5.38 -12.86
C TYR A 335 1.83 -4.83 -12.19
N VAL A 336 1.79 -3.54 -11.87
CA VAL A 336 2.92 -2.79 -11.31
C VAL A 336 2.71 -2.44 -9.83
N GLY A 337 1.50 -2.70 -9.31
CA GLY A 337 1.17 -2.46 -7.91
C GLY A 337 -0.20 -3.03 -7.55
N THR A 338 -0.34 -3.36 -6.28
CA THR A 338 -1.59 -3.84 -5.67
C THR A 338 -1.98 -2.96 -4.50
N SER A 339 -3.27 -2.93 -4.21
CA SER A 339 -3.86 -2.23 -3.06
C SER A 339 -5.02 -3.06 -2.55
N MET A 340 -5.25 -3.05 -1.23
CA MET A 340 -6.28 -3.87 -0.62
C MET A 340 -7.10 -3.07 0.40
N THR A 341 -8.37 -3.43 0.51
CA THR A 341 -9.27 -2.98 1.56
C THR A 341 -10.06 -4.19 2.06
N PHE A 342 -10.35 -4.21 3.35
CA PHE A 342 -10.81 -5.42 4.04
C PHE A 342 -12.19 -5.16 4.67
N ALA A 343 -13.02 -6.20 4.68
CA ALA A 343 -14.26 -6.26 5.44
C ALA A 343 -14.33 -7.65 6.10
N PRO A 344 -13.45 -7.91 7.09
CA PRO A 344 -13.30 -9.23 7.70
C PRO A 344 -14.59 -9.69 8.39
N GLU A 345 -15.43 -8.75 8.84
CA GLU A 345 -16.76 -9.05 9.38
C GLU A 345 -17.70 -9.76 8.38
N SER A 346 -17.40 -9.72 7.09
CA SER A 346 -18.12 -10.44 6.04
C SER A 346 -17.28 -11.54 5.37
N GLY A 347 -16.03 -11.72 5.80
CA GLY A 347 -15.06 -12.58 5.12
C GLY A 347 -14.79 -12.10 3.70
N ARG A 348 -14.68 -10.79 3.46
CA ARG A 348 -14.43 -10.22 2.13
C ARG A 348 -13.24 -9.28 2.14
N PHE A 349 -12.59 -9.18 1.00
CA PHE A 349 -11.61 -8.15 0.71
C PHE A 349 -11.78 -7.69 -0.74
N ALA A 350 -11.35 -6.46 -1.04
CA ALA A 350 -11.21 -5.98 -2.40
C ALA A 350 -9.74 -5.79 -2.74
N LEU A 351 -9.34 -6.28 -3.91
CA LEU A 351 -8.00 -6.18 -4.46
C LEU A 351 -8.03 -5.24 -5.67
N GLY A 352 -7.38 -4.09 -5.52
CA GLY A 352 -7.07 -3.17 -6.61
C GLY A 352 -5.75 -3.56 -7.26
N ARG A 353 -5.71 -3.65 -8.59
CA ARG A 353 -4.47 -3.87 -9.36
C ARG A 353 -4.32 -2.77 -10.39
N VAL A 354 -3.10 -2.24 -10.47
CA VAL A 354 -2.70 -1.29 -11.50
C VAL A 354 -2.00 -2.09 -12.59
N LEU A 355 -2.64 -2.22 -13.75
CA LEU A 355 -2.14 -2.98 -14.87
C LEU A 355 -1.20 -2.15 -15.72
N GLY A 356 -0.12 -2.77 -16.17
CA GLY A 356 0.88 -2.11 -16.99
C GLY A 356 2.10 -2.98 -17.25
N GLU A 357 2.90 -2.57 -18.24
CA GLU A 357 4.18 -3.23 -18.52
C GLU A 357 5.20 -2.85 -17.43
N ALA A 358 5.45 -3.77 -16.51
CA ALA A 358 6.51 -3.61 -15.52
C ALA A 358 7.87 -3.84 -16.21
N ALA A 359 8.63 -2.77 -16.47
CA ALA A 359 10.03 -2.94 -16.85
C ALA A 359 10.79 -3.56 -15.67
N THR A 360 11.48 -4.67 -15.91
CA THR A 360 12.12 -5.56 -14.91
C THR A 360 13.26 -4.94 -14.09
N VAL A 361 13.46 -3.61 -14.08
CA VAL A 361 14.69 -3.01 -13.56
C VAL A 361 14.48 -1.79 -12.64
N ASP A 362 13.37 -1.04 -12.72
CA ASP A 362 13.15 0.07 -11.77
C ASP A 362 11.67 0.47 -11.65
N LEU A 363 11.00 0.10 -10.55
CA LEU A 363 9.62 0.49 -10.25
C LEU A 363 9.48 1.98 -9.90
N ALA A 364 10.58 2.72 -9.74
CA ALA A 364 10.54 4.13 -9.35
C ALA A 364 10.11 5.05 -10.51
N ILE A 365 10.41 4.69 -11.77
CA ILE A 365 10.09 5.53 -12.94
C ILE A 365 9.47 4.69 -14.05
N ILE A 366 8.18 4.41 -13.93
CA ILE A 366 7.38 3.80 -14.99
C ILE A 366 6.75 4.93 -15.81
N PRO A 367 6.96 5.00 -17.13
CA PRO A 367 6.38 6.05 -17.97
C PRO A 367 4.85 5.96 -17.96
N GLU A 368 4.16 7.08 -18.06
CA GLU A 368 2.69 7.15 -18.04
C GLU A 368 2.04 6.20 -19.08
N GLN A 369 2.68 6.03 -20.23
CA GLN A 369 2.18 5.18 -21.32
C GLN A 369 2.24 3.68 -21.02
N ALA A 370 3.02 3.26 -20.02
CA ALA A 370 3.10 1.85 -19.63
C ALA A 370 1.92 1.40 -18.77
N TYR A 371 1.14 2.33 -18.21
CA TYR A 371 -0.07 2.03 -17.44
C TYR A 371 -1.26 1.87 -18.39
N THR A 372 -1.91 0.71 -18.33
CA THR A 372 -3.00 0.36 -19.27
C THR A 372 -4.37 0.45 -18.63
N ALA A 373 -4.51 0.04 -17.37
CA ALA A 373 -5.77 0.05 -16.65
C ALA A 373 -5.55 -0.02 -15.14
N GLN A 374 -6.61 0.20 -14.38
CA GLN A 374 -6.70 -0.21 -12.99
C GLN A 374 -8.03 -0.93 -12.81
N ASN A 375 -8.00 -2.10 -12.17
CA ASN A 375 -9.21 -2.82 -11.81
C ASN A 375 -9.27 -3.10 -10.33
N VAL A 376 -10.50 -3.30 -9.83
CA VAL A 376 -10.79 -3.71 -8.47
C VAL A 376 -11.68 -4.94 -8.53
N VAL A 377 -11.28 -5.99 -7.82
CA VAL A 377 -12.04 -7.23 -7.70
C VAL A 377 -12.36 -7.48 -6.23
N VAL A 378 -13.64 -7.76 -5.93
CA VAL A 378 -14.06 -8.16 -4.58
C VAL A 378 -14.11 -9.67 -4.49
N TYR A 379 -13.47 -10.23 -3.48
CA TYR A 379 -13.41 -11.67 -3.24
C TYR A 379 -14.19 -12.05 -1.98
N GLN A 380 -14.83 -13.22 -2.02
CA GLN A 380 -15.16 -13.96 -0.82
C GLN A 380 -13.93 -14.75 -0.38
N THR A 381 -13.48 -14.56 0.86
CA THR A 381 -12.15 -15.01 1.33
C THR A 381 -12.03 -16.52 1.36
N GLU A 382 -12.91 -17.24 2.06
CA GLU A 382 -12.79 -18.71 2.18
C GLU A 382 -12.88 -19.41 0.81
N SER A 383 -13.76 -18.95 -0.08
CA SER A 383 -14.04 -19.65 -1.34
C SER A 383 -13.26 -19.14 -2.55
N GLY A 384 -12.56 -18.01 -2.42
CA GLY A 384 -11.91 -17.28 -3.51
C GLY A 384 -12.88 -16.71 -4.54
N LYS A 385 -14.20 -16.74 -4.31
CA LYS A 385 -15.17 -16.39 -5.36
C LYS A 385 -15.09 -14.89 -5.65
N GLN A 386 -14.91 -14.54 -6.91
CA GLN A 386 -15.01 -13.15 -7.37
C GLN A 386 -16.48 -12.72 -7.38
N LEU A 387 -16.83 -11.75 -6.54
CA LEU A 387 -18.18 -11.23 -6.38
C LEU A 387 -18.46 -10.04 -7.30
N LEU A 388 -17.41 -9.28 -7.62
CA LEU A 388 -17.48 -8.04 -8.39
C LEU A 388 -16.15 -7.78 -9.07
N HIS A 389 -16.17 -7.28 -10.30
CA HIS A 389 -15.02 -6.74 -11.02
C HIS A 389 -15.39 -5.39 -11.64
N VAL A 390 -14.59 -4.36 -11.35
CA VAL A 390 -14.83 -2.97 -11.80
C VAL A 390 -13.52 -2.35 -12.25
N ASP A 391 -13.54 -1.68 -13.40
CA ASP A 391 -12.44 -0.83 -13.86
C ASP A 391 -12.52 0.58 -13.24
N CYS A 392 -11.38 1.13 -12.84
CA CYS A 392 -11.23 2.47 -12.29
C CYS A 392 -10.83 3.47 -13.37
N SER A 393 -11.32 4.71 -13.26
CA SER A 393 -10.94 5.81 -14.15
C SER A 393 -11.08 7.16 -13.43
N PRO A 394 -9.99 7.86 -13.10
CA PRO A 394 -8.62 7.62 -13.55
C PRO A 394 -7.91 6.46 -12.83
N ILE A 395 -6.78 6.02 -13.39
CA ILE A 395 -5.82 5.12 -12.73
C ILE A 395 -5.18 5.91 -11.58
N ALA A 396 -5.27 5.39 -10.36
CA ALA A 396 -4.59 5.95 -9.19
C ALA A 396 -3.65 4.90 -8.61
N ARG A 397 -2.34 5.06 -8.84
CA ARG A 397 -1.32 4.07 -8.42
C ARG A 397 -1.27 3.88 -6.91
N ALA A 398 -1.57 4.93 -6.15
CA ALA A 398 -1.68 4.86 -4.68
C ALA A 398 -2.78 3.89 -4.19
N GLY A 399 -3.74 3.51 -5.06
CA GLY A 399 -4.77 2.51 -4.72
C GLY A 399 -5.82 2.97 -3.72
N GLN A 400 -6.01 4.28 -3.55
CA GLN A 400 -6.93 4.86 -2.57
C GLN A 400 -8.24 5.37 -3.19
N ASN A 401 -8.50 5.02 -4.45
CA ASN A 401 -9.67 5.43 -5.22
C ASN A 401 -10.83 4.42 -5.14
N PHE A 402 -10.77 3.46 -4.22
CA PHE A 402 -11.86 2.54 -3.89
C PHE A 402 -11.87 2.19 -2.40
N ALA A 403 -13.02 1.79 -1.89
CA ALA A 403 -13.18 1.29 -0.52
C ALA A 403 -14.30 0.26 -0.44
N LEU A 404 -14.11 -0.77 0.38
CA LEU A 404 -15.13 -1.75 0.73
C LEU A 404 -15.84 -1.27 2.00
N ALA A 405 -17.17 -1.39 2.04
CA ALA A 405 -17.94 -1.03 3.23
C ALA A 405 -17.57 -1.96 4.41
N PRO A 406 -17.65 -1.49 5.67
CA PRO A 406 -17.33 -2.31 6.84
C PRO A 406 -18.15 -3.60 6.95
N ASP A 407 -19.40 -3.60 6.47
CA ASP A 407 -20.23 -4.80 6.37
C ASP A 407 -19.93 -5.70 5.15
N GLY A 408 -19.04 -5.25 4.27
CA GLY A 408 -18.66 -5.92 3.03
C GLY A 408 -19.78 -6.04 2.00
N MET A 409 -20.85 -5.26 2.12
CA MET A 409 -22.02 -5.34 1.24
C MET A 409 -22.03 -4.28 0.14
N SER A 410 -21.10 -3.34 0.14
CA SER A 410 -20.94 -2.40 -0.97
C SER A 410 -19.49 -2.01 -1.21
N LEU A 411 -19.17 -1.73 -2.47
CA LEU A 411 -17.88 -1.19 -2.90
C LEU A 411 -18.09 0.22 -3.44
N ALA A 412 -17.35 1.20 -2.93
CA ALA A 412 -17.24 2.53 -3.51
C ALA A 412 -16.01 2.57 -4.43
N VAL A 413 -16.16 3.09 -5.65
CA VAL A 413 -15.07 3.22 -6.63
C VAL A 413 -15.17 4.58 -7.30
N ILE A 414 -14.06 5.30 -7.42
CA ILE A 414 -13.99 6.50 -8.24
C ILE A 414 -13.81 6.09 -9.70
N ARG A 415 -14.79 6.41 -10.51
CA ARG A 415 -14.76 6.16 -11.95
C ARG A 415 -15.62 7.16 -12.72
N ASP A 416 -15.14 7.54 -13.91
CA ASP A 416 -15.90 8.33 -14.87
C ASP A 416 -16.45 9.63 -14.26
N GLY A 417 -15.60 10.33 -13.47
CA GLY A 417 -15.95 11.58 -12.81
C GLY A 417 -16.98 11.47 -11.67
N ALA A 418 -17.22 10.28 -11.13
CA ALA A 418 -18.18 10.04 -10.05
C ALA A 418 -17.62 9.07 -9.00
N ILE A 419 -18.15 9.14 -7.78
CA ILE A 419 -18.10 8.03 -6.83
C ILE A 419 -19.23 7.08 -7.21
N ALA A 420 -18.88 5.89 -7.69
CA ALA A 420 -19.79 4.83 -8.06
C ALA A 420 -19.89 3.81 -6.92
N ILE A 421 -21.10 3.58 -6.42
CA ILE A 421 -21.37 2.57 -5.38
C ILE A 421 -21.92 1.32 -6.05
N TYR A 422 -21.35 0.17 -5.72
CA TYR A 422 -21.79 -1.14 -6.19
C TYR A 422 -22.29 -1.93 -5.00
N ASN A 423 -23.53 -2.42 -5.08
CA ASN A 423 -24.04 -3.36 -4.08
C ASN A 423 -23.47 -4.74 -4.38
N LEU A 424 -23.01 -5.41 -3.32
CA LEU A 424 -22.52 -6.79 -3.38
C LEU A 424 -23.65 -7.73 -2.97
N PRO A 425 -23.64 -8.99 -3.45
CA PRO A 425 -24.61 -9.98 -3.02
C PRO A 425 -24.56 -10.17 -1.49
N PRO A 426 -25.70 -10.43 -0.83
CA PRO A 426 -25.69 -10.81 0.59
C PRO A 426 -24.92 -12.13 0.79
N LEU A 427 -24.39 -12.34 1.99
CA LEU A 427 -23.71 -13.60 2.34
C LEU A 427 -24.68 -14.78 2.22
N SER A 428 -24.24 -15.82 1.51
CA SER A 428 -24.97 -17.08 1.45
C SER A 428 -24.96 -17.78 2.80
N LYS A 429 -25.86 -18.75 3.03
CA LYS A 429 -25.83 -19.57 4.26
C LYS A 429 -24.50 -20.31 4.43
N LYS A 430 -23.90 -20.71 3.30
CA LYS A 430 -22.59 -21.36 3.29
C LYS A 430 -21.51 -20.38 3.75
N ASP A 431 -21.47 -19.19 3.15
CA ASP A 431 -20.49 -18.14 3.49
C ASP A 431 -20.56 -17.78 4.99
N GLN A 432 -21.77 -17.73 5.57
CA GLN A 432 -21.97 -17.44 7.00
C GLN A 432 -21.42 -18.55 7.91
N ILE A 433 -21.55 -19.82 7.49
CA ILE A 433 -21.01 -20.96 8.24
C ILE A 433 -19.49 -20.95 8.17
N GLU A 434 -18.93 -20.80 6.96
CA GLU A 434 -17.49 -20.72 6.72
C GLU A 434 -16.86 -19.56 7.50
N LEU A 435 -17.46 -18.37 7.46
CA LEU A 435 -17.00 -17.22 8.23
C LEU A 435 -17.01 -17.48 9.75
N LYS A 436 -18.03 -18.16 10.25
CA LYS A 436 -18.10 -18.53 11.67
C LYS A 436 -16.99 -19.52 12.04
N GLU A 437 -16.70 -20.47 11.17
CA GLU A 437 -15.62 -21.44 11.34
C GLU A 437 -14.24 -20.77 11.27
N ALA A 438 -14.03 -19.86 10.32
CA ALA A 438 -12.81 -19.05 10.21
C ALA A 438 -12.56 -18.23 11.48
N ARG A 439 -13.59 -17.55 12.00
CA ARG A 439 -13.48 -16.79 13.27
C ARG A 439 -13.15 -17.66 14.48
N ALA A 440 -13.53 -18.93 14.48
CA ALA A 440 -13.18 -19.86 15.55
C ALA A 440 -11.69 -20.26 15.54
N LEU A 441 -10.96 -19.92 14.47
CA LEU A 441 -9.54 -20.21 14.28
C LEU A 441 -8.64 -19.01 14.48
N VAL A 442 -9.20 -17.86 14.86
CA VAL A 442 -8.42 -16.67 15.20
C VAL A 442 -7.41 -17.05 16.29
N PRO A 443 -6.10 -16.89 16.05
CA PRO A 443 -5.10 -17.16 17.06
C PRO A 443 -5.33 -16.29 18.30
N GLU A 444 -5.01 -16.83 19.48
CA GLU A 444 -5.16 -16.07 20.73
C GLU A 444 -4.27 -14.82 20.71
N GLU A 445 -4.87 -13.67 20.98
CA GLU A 445 -4.12 -12.43 21.18
C GLU A 445 -3.34 -12.50 22.49
N ASN A 446 -2.10 -12.02 22.46
CA ASN A 446 -1.29 -11.86 23.66
C ASN A 446 -0.98 -10.38 23.88
N ILE A 447 -1.19 -9.90 25.09
CA ILE A 447 -0.91 -8.51 25.50
C ILE A 447 0.57 -8.25 25.83
N GLN A 448 1.40 -9.29 25.81
CA GLN A 448 2.83 -9.18 26.10
C GLN A 448 3.56 -8.37 25.01
N PRO A 449 4.75 -7.82 25.36
CA PRO A 449 5.57 -7.08 24.41
C PRO A 449 5.98 -7.94 23.22
N ILE A 450 5.84 -7.39 22.02
CA ILE A 450 6.26 -7.99 20.76
C ILE A 450 7.78 -8.01 20.72
N ASP A 451 8.33 -9.22 20.67
CA ASP A 451 9.75 -9.48 20.46
C ASP A 451 9.91 -10.38 19.23
N PHE A 452 10.85 -10.03 18.35
CA PHE A 452 11.20 -10.80 17.16
C PHE A 452 12.40 -11.72 17.42
N ALA A 453 13.02 -11.67 18.60
CA ALA A 453 14.07 -12.60 18.96
C ALA A 453 13.51 -14.02 19.00
N GLU A 454 14.04 -14.89 18.13
CA GLU A 454 13.69 -16.31 18.18
C GLU A 454 13.98 -16.85 19.59
N PRO A 455 13.03 -17.54 20.25
CA PRO A 455 13.32 -18.19 21.51
C PRO A 455 14.42 -19.20 21.26
N THR A 456 15.63 -18.86 21.71
CA THR A 456 16.81 -19.70 21.54
C THR A 456 16.48 -21.02 22.21
N SER A 457 16.32 -22.07 21.41
CA SER A 457 16.13 -23.42 21.96
C SER A 457 17.31 -23.70 22.88
N PRO A 458 17.10 -24.11 24.15
CA PRO A 458 18.22 -24.39 25.03
C PRO A 458 19.02 -25.54 24.42
N SER A 459 20.23 -25.22 23.97
CA SER A 459 21.18 -26.19 23.41
C SER A 459 21.26 -27.40 24.33
N ALA A 460 20.83 -28.55 23.80
CA ALA A 460 21.01 -29.84 24.44
C ALA A 460 22.51 -30.01 24.73
N THR A 461 22.87 -29.91 26.01
CA THR A 461 24.20 -30.21 26.51
C THR A 461 24.38 -31.72 26.40
N THR A 462 24.87 -32.19 25.26
CA THR A 462 25.22 -33.60 25.11
C THR A 462 26.69 -33.74 25.47
N ALA A 463 26.89 -34.31 26.65
CA ALA A 463 28.17 -34.61 27.25
C ALA A 463 29.06 -35.45 26.33
N SER A 464 30.35 -35.08 26.30
CA SER A 464 31.43 -35.95 25.85
C SER A 464 31.48 -37.23 26.70
N SER A 465 31.47 -38.38 26.05
CA SER A 465 32.07 -39.60 26.60
C SER A 465 32.84 -40.31 25.49
N SER A 466 34.15 -40.16 25.53
CA SER A 466 35.17 -40.93 24.84
C SER A 466 35.40 -42.27 25.55
N ALA A 467 35.40 -43.39 24.81
CA ALA A 467 36.15 -44.61 25.13
C ALA A 467 36.30 -45.50 23.88
N ASP A 468 37.49 -46.05 23.73
CA ASP A 468 38.15 -46.68 22.58
C ASP A 468 37.65 -48.09 22.14
N GLU A 469 37.68 -48.31 20.80
CA GLU A 469 38.22 -49.43 19.95
C GLU A 469 38.24 -50.93 20.37
N PRO A 470 38.52 -51.92 19.47
CA PRO A 470 38.64 -51.90 17.99
C PRO A 470 38.04 -53.13 17.20
N ALA A 471 38.19 -53.03 15.88
CA ALA A 471 38.50 -54.08 14.88
C ALA A 471 37.38 -54.74 14.05
N GLY A 472 37.46 -54.55 12.72
CA GLY A 472 36.69 -55.29 11.72
C GLY A 472 36.83 -54.77 10.28
N SER A 473 38.00 -54.98 9.68
CA SER A 473 38.41 -54.60 8.32
C SER A 473 37.53 -55.15 7.16
N LYS A 474 37.26 -54.32 6.14
CA LYS A 474 37.38 -54.69 4.70
C LYS A 474 37.37 -53.46 3.77
N ALA A 475 38.40 -53.41 2.93
CA ALA A 475 38.78 -52.37 1.95
C ALA A 475 37.88 -52.35 0.68
N ALA A 476 37.49 -51.17 0.15
CA ALA A 476 38.06 -50.37 -0.99
C ALA A 476 37.66 -50.87 -2.41
N PRO A 477 37.70 -50.06 -3.51
CA PRO A 477 38.28 -48.70 -3.73
C PRO A 477 37.26 -47.65 -4.26
N ALA A 478 37.32 -46.36 -3.92
CA ALA A 478 38.25 -45.28 -4.34
C ALA A 478 38.10 -44.81 -5.80
N THR A 479 37.52 -43.62 -5.98
CA THR A 479 37.87 -42.67 -7.04
C THR A 479 37.86 -41.27 -6.46
N SER A 480 39.05 -40.68 -6.33
CA SER A 480 39.30 -39.28 -5.97
C SER A 480 39.85 -38.55 -7.19
N ALA A 481 39.36 -37.33 -7.41
CA ALA A 481 40.00 -36.28 -8.19
C ALA A 481 39.17 -35.00 -7.95
N ASN A 482 39.68 -33.79 -7.79
CA ASN A 482 41.01 -33.27 -7.49
C ASN A 482 40.73 -31.78 -7.21
N VAL A 483 41.28 -31.21 -6.13
CA VAL A 483 41.23 -29.77 -5.85
C VAL A 483 42.47 -29.13 -6.48
N PRO A 484 42.35 -28.02 -7.22
CA PRO A 484 43.44 -27.08 -7.35
C PRO A 484 43.18 -25.80 -6.55
N LYS A 485 44.21 -25.47 -5.77
CA LYS A 485 44.41 -24.23 -5.03
C LYS A 485 44.65 -23.05 -6.00
N THR A 486 44.04 -21.91 -5.68
CA THR A 486 44.53 -20.52 -5.84
C THR A 486 45.28 -20.13 -7.13
N THR A 487 44.62 -19.27 -7.92
CA THR A 487 45.28 -18.15 -8.61
C THR A 487 44.51 -16.86 -8.30
N SER A 488 45.17 -15.94 -7.61
CA SER A 488 44.75 -14.58 -7.34
C SER A 488 44.61 -13.78 -8.64
N ILE A 489 43.43 -13.21 -8.90
CA ILE A 489 43.27 -12.14 -9.90
C ILE A 489 42.78 -10.90 -9.17
N SER A 490 43.69 -9.93 -9.10
CA SER A 490 43.48 -8.56 -8.65
C SER A 490 42.58 -7.82 -9.65
N SER A 491 41.32 -7.56 -9.31
CA SER A 491 40.49 -6.59 -10.03
C SER A 491 40.66 -5.21 -9.40
N ALA A 492 41.60 -4.44 -9.97
CA ALA A 492 41.80 -3.04 -9.64
C ALA A 492 40.61 -2.20 -10.14
N ALA A 493 40.17 -1.27 -9.28
CA ALA A 493 39.20 -0.23 -9.57
C ALA A 493 39.65 0.68 -10.74
N PRO A 494 38.76 1.04 -11.68
CA PRO A 494 39.00 2.19 -12.54
C PRO A 494 38.58 3.48 -11.83
N ALA A 495 39.56 4.37 -11.63
CA ALA A 495 39.39 5.76 -11.23
C ALA A 495 38.62 6.56 -12.32
N PRO A 496 37.98 7.68 -11.95
CA PRO A 496 37.03 8.38 -12.82
C PRO A 496 37.74 9.17 -13.92
N VAL A 497 37.32 8.97 -15.17
CA VAL A 497 37.72 9.82 -16.30
C VAL A 497 36.78 11.02 -16.35
N ALA A 498 37.34 12.20 -16.12
CA ALA A 498 36.69 13.49 -16.28
C ALA A 498 36.14 13.66 -17.71
N SER A 499 34.83 13.86 -17.83
CA SER A 499 34.18 14.23 -19.08
C SER A 499 34.42 15.71 -19.36
N GLN A 500 35.33 16.01 -20.27
CA GLN A 500 35.43 17.35 -20.88
C GLN A 500 34.34 17.52 -21.95
N PRO A 501 33.77 18.72 -22.13
CA PRO A 501 32.66 18.96 -23.05
C PRO A 501 33.11 19.03 -24.53
N ALA A 502 32.18 18.64 -25.41
CA ALA A 502 32.30 18.61 -26.86
C ALA A 502 32.64 19.98 -27.50
N PRO A 503 33.28 19.99 -28.69
CA PRO A 503 33.52 21.20 -29.46
C PRO A 503 32.28 21.63 -30.25
N ASN A 504 32.00 22.94 -30.20
CA ASN A 504 30.98 23.64 -30.96
C ASN A 504 31.26 23.61 -32.47
N ALA A 505 30.20 23.36 -33.25
CA ALA A 505 30.09 23.81 -34.63
C ALA A 505 29.14 25.03 -34.67
N ALA A 506 29.68 26.15 -35.16
CA ALA A 506 29.01 27.44 -35.28
C ALA A 506 28.18 27.54 -36.57
N VAL A 507 26.99 28.13 -36.48
CA VAL A 507 26.34 28.87 -37.57
C VAL A 507 25.63 30.09 -36.98
N SER A 508 26.07 31.28 -37.43
CA SER A 508 25.34 32.55 -37.66
C SER A 508 24.11 32.84 -36.76
N GLY A 509 24.04 33.88 -35.93
CA GLY A 509 24.52 35.25 -36.08
C GLY A 509 23.31 36.18 -36.28
N ASP A 510 22.85 36.83 -35.21
CA ASP A 510 22.11 38.12 -35.25
C ASP A 510 22.23 38.85 -33.90
N ALA A 511 22.22 40.18 -34.00
CA ALA A 511 22.89 41.14 -33.12
C ALA A 511 22.32 41.34 -31.69
N ALA A 512 23.20 41.83 -30.81
CA ALA A 512 22.91 42.22 -29.43
C ALA A 512 22.16 43.56 -29.33
N PRO A 513 21.16 43.70 -28.44
CA PRO A 513 20.67 45.01 -28.03
C PRO A 513 21.50 45.57 -26.87
N GLU A 514 22.26 46.63 -27.14
CA GLU A 514 22.74 47.58 -26.14
C GLU A 514 21.55 48.30 -25.52
N GLN A 515 21.09 47.84 -24.35
CA GLN A 515 20.68 48.64 -23.18
C GLN A 515 19.95 47.78 -22.13
N PRO A 516 20.20 48.00 -20.84
CA PRO A 516 19.53 47.25 -19.76
C PRO A 516 18.03 47.59 -19.70
N ARG A 517 17.18 46.57 -19.81
CA ARG A 517 15.72 46.71 -19.69
C ARG A 517 15.34 47.16 -18.28
N LYS A 518 14.54 48.23 -18.20
CA LYS A 518 13.93 48.69 -16.94
C LYS A 518 12.89 47.68 -16.43
N PRO A 519 12.78 47.48 -15.11
CA PRO A 519 11.78 46.60 -14.52
C PRO A 519 10.36 47.16 -14.73
N PRO A 520 9.33 46.30 -14.87
CA PRO A 520 7.97 46.73 -15.12
C PRO A 520 7.37 47.38 -13.87
N THR A 521 6.95 48.64 -13.99
CA THR A 521 6.14 49.31 -12.97
C THR A 521 4.70 48.81 -13.07
N LEU A 522 4.29 48.00 -12.09
CA LEU A 522 2.89 47.80 -11.73
C LEU A 522 2.32 49.15 -11.24
N TYR A 523 1.10 49.49 -11.66
CA TYR A 523 0.33 50.73 -11.42
C TYR A 523 0.48 51.85 -12.47
N THR A 524 -0.30 51.73 -13.54
CA THR A 524 -0.95 52.88 -14.19
C THR A 524 -2.45 52.59 -14.27
N LEU A 525 -3.24 53.32 -13.47
CA LEU A 525 -4.70 53.35 -13.58
C LEU A 525 -5.09 54.23 -14.77
N PRO A 526 -6.08 53.83 -15.58
CA PRO A 526 -6.55 54.63 -16.70
C PRO A 526 -7.57 55.68 -16.21
N GLY A 527 -7.17 56.94 -16.23
CA GLY A 527 -8.10 58.05 -16.04
C GLY A 527 -7.47 59.25 -15.37
N ASP A 528 -6.75 60.07 -16.13
CA ASP A 528 -6.73 61.50 -15.83
C ASP A 528 -6.57 62.30 -17.13
N LYS A 529 -7.70 62.83 -17.58
CA LYS A 529 -7.79 63.87 -18.60
C LYS A 529 -8.31 65.13 -17.91
N GLY A 530 -7.50 66.18 -17.89
CA GLY A 530 -7.88 67.56 -17.61
C GLY A 530 -6.64 68.42 -17.84
N ASN A 531 -6.51 69.10 -18.98
CA ASN A 531 -6.95 70.49 -19.17
C ASN A 531 -6.84 71.32 -17.88
N ASP A 532 -5.89 72.24 -17.80
CA ASP A 532 -6.20 73.62 -18.15
C ASP A 532 -4.96 74.52 -18.31
N GLN A 533 -5.17 75.51 -19.17
CA GLN A 533 -4.24 76.55 -19.60
C GLN A 533 -4.05 77.64 -18.53
N GLY A 534 -3.04 78.48 -18.75
CA GLY A 534 -2.54 79.46 -17.78
C GLY A 534 -3.50 80.57 -17.38
N ASN A 535 -3.14 81.29 -16.31
CA ASN A 535 -2.90 82.73 -16.43
C ASN A 535 -2.18 83.31 -15.21
N THR A 536 -1.20 84.15 -15.51
CA THR A 536 -0.75 85.37 -14.82
C THR A 536 -1.83 86.09 -13.99
N ALA A 537 -1.47 86.59 -12.80
CA ALA A 537 -1.28 88.03 -12.56
C ALA A 537 -1.16 88.40 -11.06
N GLU A 538 -0.23 89.31 -10.80
CA GLU A 538 -0.09 90.14 -9.61
C GLU A 538 -1.27 91.12 -9.39
N ARG A 539 -1.37 91.54 -8.12
CA ARG A 539 -1.72 92.87 -7.59
C ARG A 539 -3.18 93.37 -7.51
N GLU A 540 -3.56 93.62 -6.25
CA GLU A 540 -4.03 94.91 -5.70
C GLU A 540 -4.57 95.96 -6.69
N THR A 541 -5.85 96.31 -6.59
CA THR A 541 -6.31 97.56 -5.95
C THR A 541 -7.84 97.70 -6.01
N LYS A 542 -8.37 98.19 -4.87
CA LYS A 542 -9.67 98.85 -4.63
C LYS A 542 -10.98 98.06 -4.66
#